data_AF-A0A942M7N7-F1
#
_entry.id   AF-A0A942M7N7-F1
#
_cell.length_a   1.000
_cell.length_b   1.000
_cell.length_c   1.000
_cell.angle_alpha   90.00
_cell.angle_beta   90.00
_cell.angle_gamma   90.00
#
_symmetry.space_group_name_H-M   'P 1'
#
loop_
_entity.id
_entity.type
_entity.pdbx_description
1 polymer ?
#
loop_
_entity_poly.entity_id
_entity_poly.type
_entity_poly.pdbx_seq_one_letter_code
_entity_poly.pdbx_strand_id
1 'polypeptide(L)' 'MGRGKGRGPIGGNKLGPIGNCVCPSCGNIVVHEQGLPCYQINCPKCGAKMTRQ' A
#
# COMPACT_ATOMS: atom_id res chain seq x y z
N MET A 1 -7.12 -44.43 -7.07
CA MET A 1 -6.92 -43.42 -6.00
C MET A 1 -6.22 -42.20 -6.57
N GLY A 2 -6.84 -41.02 -6.47
CA GLY A 2 -6.39 -39.77 -7.07
C GLY A 2 -5.22 -39.11 -6.34
N ARG A 3 -4.33 -38.47 -7.09
CA ARG A 3 -3.32 -37.54 -6.58
C ARG A 3 -3.56 -36.21 -7.27
N GLY A 4 -4.50 -35.45 -6.71
CA GLY A 4 -4.88 -34.11 -7.18
C GLY A 4 -3.66 -33.19 -7.15
N LYS A 5 -3.16 -32.85 -8.33
CA LYS A 5 -2.10 -31.85 -8.52
C LYS A 5 -2.76 -30.48 -8.44
N GLY A 6 -3.09 -30.05 -7.22
CA GLY A 6 -3.67 -28.75 -6.92
C GLY A 6 -2.65 -27.63 -7.05
N ARG A 7 -2.27 -27.31 -8.28
CA ARG A 7 -1.63 -26.03 -8.61
C ARG A 7 -2.73 -24.97 -8.66
N GLY A 8 -3.09 -24.43 -7.51
CA GLY A 8 -3.78 -23.14 -7.44
C GLY A 8 -2.71 -22.05 -7.32
N PRO A 9 -2.66 -21.04 -8.21
CA PRO A 9 -1.98 -19.81 -7.85
C PRO A 9 -2.83 -19.19 -6.75
N ILE A 10 -2.35 -19.23 -5.50
CA ILE A 10 -2.91 -18.34 -4.47
C ILE A 10 -2.33 -16.96 -4.78
N GLY A 11 -2.91 -16.34 -5.81
CA GLY A 11 -2.82 -14.91 -6.06
C GLY A 11 -3.74 -14.20 -5.07
N GLY A 12 -3.23 -13.10 -4.52
CA GLY A 12 -3.92 -12.30 -3.52
C GLY A 12 -3.75 -12.95 -2.15
N ASN A 13 -3.08 -12.37 -1.17
CA ASN A 13 -3.13 -10.97 -0.82
C ASN A 13 -1.71 -10.52 -0.53
N LYS A 14 -1.19 -9.61 -1.36
CA LYS A 14 -0.26 -8.61 -0.83
C LYS A 14 -1.09 -7.85 0.21
N LEU A 15 -1.16 -8.35 1.44
CA LEU A 15 -1.14 -7.49 2.59
C LEU A 15 0.22 -6.80 2.44
N GLY A 16 0.26 -5.77 1.59
CA GLY A 16 1.45 -4.97 1.43
C GLY A 16 1.91 -4.59 2.82
N PRO A 17 3.23 -4.39 3.04
CA PRO A 17 3.70 -3.82 4.30
C PRO A 17 2.76 -2.67 4.68
N ILE A 18 2.49 -2.44 5.97
CA ILE A 18 1.76 -1.24 6.42
C ILE A 18 2.31 -0.07 5.61
N GLY A 19 1.57 0.32 4.58
CA GLY A 19 2.24 0.79 3.36
C GLY A 19 2.50 2.25 3.56
N ASN A 20 3.74 2.64 3.79
CA ASN A 20 4.06 4.04 4.02
C ASN A 20 3.52 4.91 2.87
N CYS A 21 2.84 5.99 3.23
CA CYS A 21 2.39 6.95 2.24
C CYS A 21 3.60 7.78 1.83
N VAL A 22 3.88 7.83 0.53
CA VAL A 22 4.94 8.64 -0.05
C VAL A 22 4.33 9.81 -0.80
N CYS A 23 4.89 11.00 -0.64
CA CYS A 23 4.50 12.16 -1.43
C CYS A 23 5.17 12.08 -2.81
N PRO A 24 4.41 12.02 -3.92
CA PRO A 24 5.01 11.98 -5.26
C PRO A 24 5.65 13.30 -5.67
N SER A 25 5.31 14.41 -5.02
CA SER A 25 5.86 15.73 -5.35
C SER A 25 7.21 16.03 -4.69
N CYS A 26 7.45 15.52 -3.47
CA CYS A 26 8.65 15.85 -2.70
C CYS A 26 9.37 14.63 -2.10
N GLY A 27 8.82 13.42 -2.27
CA GLY A 27 9.39 12.18 -1.73
C GLY A 27 9.21 11.99 -0.21
N ASN A 28 8.39 12.82 0.46
CA ASN A 28 8.18 12.69 1.90
C ASN A 28 7.44 11.40 2.24
N ILE A 29 7.97 10.63 3.19
CA ILE A 29 7.39 9.36 3.64
C ILE A 29 6.71 9.58 4.99
N VAL A 30 5.44 9.17 5.11
CA VAL A 30 4.73 9.12 6.39
C VAL A 30 4.23 7.71 6.64
N VAL A 31 4.11 7.36 7.91
CA VAL A 31 3.47 6.10 8.32
C VAL A 31 2.01 6.17 7.91
N HIS A 32 1.54 5.18 7.15
CA HIS A 32 0.13 5.08 6.82
C HIS A 32 -0.64 4.59 8.04
N GLU A 33 -1.63 5.38 8.45
CA GLU A 33 -2.53 5.01 9.52
C GLU A 33 -3.70 4.20 8.99
N GLN A 34 -4.03 3.12 9.71
CA GLN A 34 -5.17 2.28 9.36
C GLN A 34 -6.46 3.09 9.52
N GLY A 35 -7.29 3.10 8.48
CA GLY A 35 -8.55 3.86 8.44
C GLY A 35 -8.47 5.17 7.65
N LEU A 36 -7.27 5.67 7.32
CA LEU A 36 -7.09 6.86 6.48
C LEU A 36 -6.26 6.54 5.23
N PRO A 37 -6.86 6.52 4.03
CA PRO A 37 -6.11 6.24 2.81
C PRO A 37 -5.07 7.34 2.52
N CYS A 38 -3.91 6.95 1.98
CA CYS A 38 -2.79 7.87 1.71
C CYS A 38 -3.18 9.13 0.92
N TYR A 39 -4.07 9.00 -0.06
CA TYR A 39 -4.50 10.14 -0.89
C TYR A 39 -5.34 11.19 -0.15
N GLN A 40 -5.84 10.86 1.04
CA GLN A 40 -6.59 11.76 1.90
C GLN A 40 -5.66 12.48 2.90
N ILE A 41 -4.40 12.06 3.00
CA ILE A 41 -3.36 12.73 3.77
C ILE A 41 -2.71 13.78 2.87
N ASN A 42 -2.66 15.02 3.36
CA ASN A 42 -1.90 16.10 2.73
C ASN A 42 -0.44 16.05 3.22
N CYS A 43 0.50 16.17 2.30
CA CYS A 43 1.91 16.18 2.64
C CYS A 43 2.26 17.43 3.47
N PRO A 44 2.86 17.30 4.67
CA PRO A 44 3.21 18.45 5.51
C PRO A 44 4.35 19.30 4.93
N LYS A 45 5.09 18.81 3.93
CA LYS A 45 6.18 19.56 3.27
C LYS A 45 5.71 20.43 2.10
N CYS A 46 4.71 20.01 1.34
CA CYS A 46 4.32 20.67 0.09
C CYS A 46 2.82 20.75 -0.17
N GLY A 47 1.97 20.17 0.68
CA GLY A 47 0.52 20.20 0.56
C GLY A 47 -0.08 19.21 -0.45
N ALA A 48 0.74 18.49 -1.23
CA ALA A 48 0.27 17.53 -2.23
C ALA A 48 -0.38 16.29 -1.60
N LYS A 49 -1.27 15.62 -2.34
CA LYS A 49 -1.89 14.36 -1.91
C LYS A 49 -0.87 13.23 -1.92
N MET A 50 -0.80 12.48 -0.83
CA MET A 50 0.15 11.38 -0.72
C MET A 50 -0.34 10.15 -1.48
N THR A 51 0.57 9.25 -1.87
CA THR A 51 0.24 7.99 -2.55
C THR A 51 0.76 6.81 -1.75
N ARG A 52 0.13 5.63 -1.90
CA ARG A 52 0.65 4.40 -1.30
C ARG A 52 1.77 3.87 -2.17
N GLN A 53 2.92 3.53 -1.56
CA GLN A 53 4.04 2.88 -2.25
C GLN A 53 3.81 1.36 -2.37
#